data_AF-A0A940V0Y8-F1
#
_entry.id   AF-A0A940V0Y8-F1
#
_cell.length_a   1.000
_cell.length_b   1.000
_cell.length_c   1.000
_cell.angle_alpha   90.00
_cell.angle_beta   90.00
_cell.angle_gamma   90.00
#
_symmetry.space_group_name_H-M   'P 1'
#
loop_
_entity.id
_entity.type
_entity.pdbx_description
1 polymer ?
#
loop_
_entity_poly.entity_id
_entity_poly.type
_entity_poly.pdbx_seq_one_letter_code
_entity_poly.pdbx_strand_id
1 'polypeptide(L)'
;MNNNSHITPDELSSFTLDTMTMEEKEKFLEHICSCNHCSDQLAAFMAEDLIPAPRDMKENIMKATRRPEIQIAIKSREVSKRIQLLLYSLKVGTAAVAAIALLLLSMNFQNTISDNESFTKINIAKEDNVPLTDTIRDNMNSISKNILDFSNNIINMEVTENDPKEK
;
A
#
# COMPACT_ATOMS: atom_id res chain seq x y z
N MET A 1 -23.45 -18.21 35.67
CA MET A 1 -22.12 -18.78 35.97
C MET A 1 -21.73 -18.29 37.35
N ASN A 2 -21.49 -19.21 38.26
CA ASN A 2 -21.36 -18.94 39.70
C ASN A 2 -19.89 -18.58 39.99
N ASN A 3 -19.53 -17.31 39.82
CA ASN A 3 -18.14 -16.82 39.79
C ASN A 3 -17.62 -16.39 41.17
N ASN A 4 -17.72 -17.25 42.18
CA ASN A 4 -17.19 -16.95 43.52
C ASN A 4 -15.69 -17.31 43.69
N SER A 5 -15.03 -17.79 42.64
CA SER A 5 -13.58 -18.01 42.65
C SER A 5 -12.90 -16.88 41.88
N HIS A 6 -12.20 -16.01 42.62
CA HIS A 6 -11.22 -15.08 42.06
C HIS A 6 -9.97 -15.84 41.61
N ILE A 7 -9.16 -15.21 40.77
CA ILE A 7 -7.87 -15.76 40.36
C ILE A 7 -6.96 -15.95 41.57
N THR A 8 -6.21 -17.03 41.57
CA THR A 8 -5.24 -17.34 42.62
C THR A 8 -3.85 -16.77 42.29
N PRO A 9 -2.99 -16.53 43.30
CA PRO A 9 -1.61 -16.08 43.06
C PRO A 9 -0.78 -17.06 42.20
N ASP A 10 -1.11 -18.36 42.27
CA ASP A 10 -0.45 -19.40 41.48
C ASP A 10 -0.81 -19.29 39.99
N GLU A 11 -2.07 -18.99 39.67
CA GLU A 11 -2.50 -18.71 38.29
C GLU A 11 -1.85 -17.43 37.75
N LEU A 12 -1.70 -16.41 38.60
CA LEU A 12 -1.05 -15.15 38.26
C LEU A 12 0.43 -15.34 37.90
N SER A 13 1.12 -16.13 38.71
CA SER A 13 2.52 -16.52 38.48
C SER A 13 2.66 -17.35 37.20
N SER A 14 1.75 -18.32 37.01
CA SER A 14 1.73 -19.18 35.83
C SER A 14 1.52 -18.38 34.53
N PHE A 15 0.69 -17.34 34.58
CA PHE A 15 0.48 -16.42 33.46
C PHE A 15 1.75 -15.63 33.13
N THR A 16 2.44 -15.08 34.12
CA THR A 16 3.68 -14.30 33.90
C THR A 16 4.88 -15.14 33.47
N LEU A 17 4.94 -16.39 33.92
CA LEU A 17 5.99 -17.34 33.53
C LEU A 17 5.67 -18.07 32.20
N ASP A 18 4.54 -17.74 31.57
CA ASP A 18 4.02 -18.36 30.35
C ASP A 18 3.93 -19.90 30.43
N THR A 19 3.62 -20.43 31.61
CA THR A 19 3.51 -21.88 31.86
C THR A 19 2.10 -22.42 31.66
N MET A 20 1.11 -21.55 31.46
CA MET A 20 -0.28 -21.92 31.19
C MET A 20 -0.47 -22.37 29.74
N THR A 21 -1.38 -23.31 29.51
CA THR A 21 -1.82 -23.65 28.15
C THR A 21 -2.66 -22.52 27.55
N MET A 22 -2.81 -22.51 26.22
CA MET A 22 -3.60 -21.46 25.53
C MET A 22 -5.06 -21.42 25.99
N GLU A 23 -5.67 -22.58 26.24
CA GLU A 23 -7.07 -22.68 26.70
C GLU A 23 -7.24 -22.15 28.13
N GLU A 24 -6.27 -22.40 29.01
CA GLU A 24 -6.26 -21.88 30.38
C GLU A 24 -6.03 -20.37 30.38
N LYS A 25 -5.12 -19.88 29.51
CA LYS A 25 -4.84 -18.46 29.32
C LYS A 25 -6.07 -17.70 28.84
N GLU A 26 -6.83 -18.26 27.91
CA GLU A 26 -8.08 -17.67 27.42
C GLU A 26 -9.11 -17.53 28.54
N LYS A 27 -9.37 -18.60 29.29
CA LYS A 27 -10.31 -18.57 30.44
C LYS A 27 -9.88 -17.58 31.52
N PHE A 28 -8.58 -17.52 31.81
CA PHE A 28 -8.00 -16.57 32.76
C PHE A 28 -8.24 -15.11 32.31
N LEU A 29 -7.96 -14.78 31.05
CA LEU A 29 -8.17 -13.44 30.50
C LEU A 29 -9.66 -13.09 30.39
N GLU A 30 -10.52 -14.05 30.06
CA GLU A 30 -11.98 -13.87 30.05
C GLU A 30 -12.51 -13.53 31.45
N HIS A 31 -11.99 -14.17 32.48
CA HIS A 31 -12.32 -13.85 33.87
C HIS A 31 -11.83 -12.45 34.27
N ILE A 32 -10.59 -12.09 33.94
CA ILE A 32 -10.06 -10.74 34.22
C ILE A 32 -10.89 -9.65 33.55
N CYS A 33 -11.32 -9.88 32.30
CA CYS A 33 -12.17 -8.95 31.56
C CYS A 33 -13.53 -8.71 32.24
N SER A 34 -14.05 -9.71 32.97
CA SER A 34 -15.36 -9.64 33.63
C SER A 34 -15.29 -9.33 35.13
N CYS A 35 -14.10 -9.36 35.75
CA CYS A 35 -13.91 -9.16 37.18
C CYS A 35 -12.93 -8.02 37.48
N ASN A 36 -13.45 -6.86 37.88
CA ASN A 36 -12.65 -5.68 38.23
C ASN A 36 -11.59 -5.98 39.31
N HIS A 37 -11.95 -6.78 40.32
CA HIS A 37 -11.01 -7.15 41.39
C HIS A 37 -9.78 -7.91 40.86
N CYS A 38 -10.00 -8.87 39.97
CA CYS A 38 -8.92 -9.66 39.37
C CYS A 38 -8.10 -8.83 38.37
N SER A 39 -8.72 -7.87 37.69
CA SER A 39 -8.01 -6.89 36.86
C SER A 39 -7.10 -5.98 37.68
N ASP A 40 -7.59 -5.45 38.80
CA ASP A 40 -6.80 -4.63 39.71
C ASP A 40 -5.65 -5.44 40.35
N GLN A 41 -5.92 -6.70 40.70
CA GLN A 41 -4.90 -7.60 41.24
C GLN A 41 -3.80 -7.92 40.21
N LEU A 42 -4.16 -8.17 38.95
CA LEU A 42 -3.18 -8.36 37.88
C LEU A 42 -2.36 -7.08 37.65
N ALA A 43 -3.00 -5.91 37.63
CA ALA A 43 -2.32 -4.64 37.47
C ALA A 43 -1.32 -4.37 38.61
N ALA A 44 -1.71 -4.67 39.86
CA ALA A 44 -0.84 -4.55 41.01
C ALA A 44 0.35 -5.50 40.93
N PHE A 45 0.13 -6.76 40.54
CA PHE A 45 1.20 -7.74 40.39
C PHE A 45 2.19 -7.37 39.28
N MET A 46 1.70 -6.92 38.12
CA MET A 46 2.55 -6.42 37.05
C MET A 46 3.31 -5.14 37.44
N ALA A 47 2.82 -4.40 38.45
CA ALA A 47 3.46 -3.20 38.94
C ALA A 47 4.69 -3.46 39.83
N GLU A 48 4.82 -4.66 40.40
CA GLU A 48 5.92 -5.00 41.32
C GLU A 48 7.26 -5.14 40.60
N ASP A 49 7.26 -5.64 39.36
CA ASP A 49 8.47 -5.95 38.58
C ASP A 49 8.78 -4.92 37.47
N LEU A 50 8.48 -3.63 37.69
CA LEU A 50 8.84 -2.60 36.72
C LEU A 50 10.35 -2.37 36.67
N ILE A 51 10.96 -2.75 35.55
CA ILE A 51 12.33 -2.36 35.21
C ILE A 51 12.34 -1.01 34.47
N PRO A 52 13.35 -0.15 34.68
CA PRO A 52 13.49 1.07 33.91
C PRO A 52 13.69 0.74 32.43
N ALA A 53 12.93 1.43 31.57
CA ALA A 53 13.07 1.27 30.13
C ALA A 53 14.49 1.66 29.67
N PRO A 54 15.11 0.91 28.73
CA PRO A 54 16.38 1.28 28.13
C PRO A 54 16.32 2.68 27.50
N ARG A 55 17.42 3.45 27.57
CA ARG A 55 17.49 4.86 27.12
C ARG A 55 16.95 5.08 25.69
N ASP A 56 17.25 4.16 24.78
CA ASP A 56 16.91 4.30 23.36
C ASP A 56 15.59 3.61 22.98
N MET A 57 14.86 3.02 23.93
CA MET A 57 13.64 2.25 23.65
C MET A 57 12.56 3.10 22.96
N LYS A 58 12.35 4.33 23.45
CA LYS A 58 11.38 5.27 22.86
C LYS A 58 11.73 5.60 21.42
N GLU A 59 12.99 5.92 21.16
CA GLU A 59 13.45 6.30 19.83
C GLU A 59 13.38 5.11 18.86
N ASN A 60 13.80 3.92 19.31
CA ASN A 60 13.74 2.70 18.51
C ASN A 60 12.30 2.29 18.17
N ILE A 61 11.36 2.37 19.11
CA ILE A 61 9.93 2.11 18.84
C ILE A 61 9.37 3.16 17.86
N MET A 62 9.69 4.43 18.06
CA MET A 62 9.24 5.51 17.16
C MET A 62 9.80 5.34 15.74
N LYS A 63 11.07 4.92 15.62
CA LYS A 63 11.68 4.58 14.33
C LYS A 63 11.02 3.35 13.71
N ALA A 64 10.74 2.31 14.51
CA ALA A 64 10.07 1.10 14.07
C ALA A 64 8.66 1.37 13.54
N THR A 65 7.84 2.15 14.25
CA THR A 65 6.47 2.52 13.81
C THR A 65 6.48 3.40 12.57
N ARG A 66 7.52 4.21 12.39
CA ARG A 66 7.73 5.03 11.19
C ARG A 66 8.33 4.25 10.02
N ARG A 67 8.69 2.97 10.17
CA ARG A 67 9.17 2.18 9.04
C ARG A 67 8.13 2.17 7.92
N PRO A 68 8.56 2.33 6.65
CA PRO A 68 7.66 2.45 5.52
C PRO A 68 6.73 1.23 5.44
N GLU A 69 7.19 0.04 5.78
CA GLU A 69 6.38 -1.20 5.79
C GLU A 69 5.15 -1.12 6.72
N ILE A 70 5.32 -0.59 7.94
CA ILE A 70 4.23 -0.45 8.92
C ILE A 70 3.29 0.69 8.50
N GLN A 71 3.83 1.80 8.01
CA GLN A 71 3.02 2.90 7.50
C GLN A 71 2.24 2.52 6.23
N ILE A 72 2.83 1.71 5.36
CA ILE A 72 2.18 1.19 4.15
C ILE A 72 1.12 0.17 4.54
N ALA A 73 1.34 -0.72 5.51
CA ALA A 73 0.28 -1.62 5.99
C ALA A 73 -0.93 -0.85 6.56
N ILE A 74 -0.68 0.19 7.35
CA ILE A 74 -1.75 1.04 7.91
C ILE A 74 -2.45 1.85 6.81
N LYS A 75 -1.69 2.52 5.94
CA LYS A 75 -2.22 3.35 4.84
C LYS A 75 -2.86 2.51 3.73
N SER A 76 -2.36 1.32 3.45
CA SER A 76 -2.90 0.43 2.39
C SER A 76 -4.32 -0.01 2.69
N ARG A 77 -4.68 -0.22 3.97
CA ARG A 77 -6.06 -0.52 4.35
C ARG A 77 -7.02 0.63 4.00
N GLU A 78 -6.58 1.87 4.14
CA GLU A 78 -7.36 3.05 3.75
C GLU A 78 -7.33 3.31 2.24
N VAL A 79 -6.16 3.17 1.61
CA VAL A 79 -5.94 3.36 0.17
C VAL A 79 -6.65 2.27 -0.65
N SER A 80 -6.84 1.06 -0.11
CA SER A 80 -7.52 -0.05 -0.78
C SER A 80 -8.95 0.31 -1.24
N LYS A 81 -9.73 1.05 -0.42
CA LYS A 81 -11.08 1.48 -0.83
C LYS A 81 -11.04 2.56 -1.91
N ARG A 82 -10.11 3.51 -1.79
CA ARG A 82 -9.96 4.60 -2.78
C ARG A 82 -9.43 4.08 -4.11
N ILE A 83 -8.50 3.12 -4.09
CA ILE A 83 -7.94 2.53 -5.30
C ILE A 83 -8.95 1.64 -6.01
N GLN A 84 -9.84 0.95 -5.28
CA GLN A 84 -10.95 0.23 -5.90
C GLN A 84 -11.82 1.19 -6.74
N LEU A 85 -12.25 2.32 -6.18
CA LEU A 85 -13.03 3.31 -6.93
C LEU A 85 -12.27 3.81 -8.16
N LEU A 86 -10.99 4.14 -8.03
CA LEU A 86 -10.16 4.58 -9.17
C LEU A 86 -10.01 3.49 -10.24
N LEU A 87 -9.79 2.24 -9.86
CA LEU A 87 -9.68 1.12 -10.80
C LEU A 87 -11.01 0.83 -11.51
N TYR A 88 -12.14 0.93 -10.81
CA TYR A 88 -13.45 0.82 -11.42
C TYR A 88 -13.72 1.96 -12.40
N SER A 89 -13.45 3.21 -12.02
CA SER A 89 -13.58 4.37 -12.90
C SER A 89 -12.66 4.26 -14.11
N LEU A 90 -11.42 3.79 -13.94
CA LEU A 90 -10.48 3.58 -15.03
C LEU A 90 -10.92 2.43 -15.95
N LYS A 91 -11.45 1.33 -15.41
CA LYS A 91 -11.96 0.20 -16.20
C LYS A 91 -13.16 0.62 -17.06
N VAL A 92 -14.08 1.37 -16.49
CA VAL A 92 -15.25 1.88 -17.23
C VAL A 92 -14.82 2.97 -18.23
N GLY A 93 -13.93 3.87 -17.83
CA GLY A 93 -13.39 4.92 -18.70
C GLY A 93 -12.62 4.36 -19.90
N THR A 94 -11.77 3.36 -19.69
CA THR A 94 -11.03 2.69 -20.77
C THR A 94 -11.97 1.96 -21.73
N ALA A 95 -13.00 1.28 -21.22
CA ALA A 95 -14.02 0.65 -22.06
C ALA A 95 -14.80 1.67 -22.90
N ALA A 96 -15.19 2.80 -22.31
CA ALA A 96 -15.89 3.88 -23.03
C ALA A 96 -15.01 4.50 -24.11
N VAL A 97 -13.75 4.83 -23.80
CA VAL A 97 -12.79 5.36 -24.78
C VAL A 97 -12.54 4.35 -25.90
N ALA A 98 -12.39 3.06 -25.58
CA ALA A 98 -12.23 2.02 -26.59
C ALA A 98 -13.46 1.88 -27.49
N ALA A 99 -14.68 1.95 -26.93
CA ALA A 99 -15.92 1.92 -27.72
C ALA A 99 -16.04 3.12 -28.65
N ILE A 100 -15.73 4.33 -28.16
CA ILE A 100 -15.71 5.54 -28.99
C ILE A 100 -14.64 5.42 -30.08
N ALA A 101 -13.45 4.91 -29.75
CA ALA A 101 -12.38 4.70 -30.72
C ALA A 101 -12.79 3.70 -31.82
N LEU A 102 -13.47 2.60 -31.47
CA LEU A 102 -13.99 1.62 -32.44
C LEU A 102 -15.09 2.21 -33.32
N LEU A 103 -15.98 3.04 -32.78
CA LEU A 103 -17.02 3.73 -33.55
C LEU A 103 -16.41 4.76 -34.51
N LEU A 104 -15.44 5.54 -34.06
CA LEU A 104 -14.70 6.48 -34.91
C LEU A 104 -13.95 5.74 -36.01
N LEU A 105 -13.30 4.62 -35.70
CA LEU A 105 -12.63 3.79 -36.70
C LEU A 105 -13.64 3.23 -37.71
N SER A 106 -14.80 2.76 -37.24
CA SER A 106 -15.86 2.21 -38.09
C SER A 106 -16.53 3.27 -38.98
N MET A 107 -16.71 4.49 -38.47
CA MET A 107 -17.28 5.61 -39.23
C MET A 107 -16.31 6.13 -40.30
N ASN A 108 -15.01 6.18 -39.99
CA ASN A 108 -13.98 6.44 -41.00
C ASN A 108 -13.96 5.33 -42.08
N PHE A 109 -14.18 4.07 -41.68
CA PHE A 109 -14.29 2.94 -42.62
C PHE A 109 -15.55 3.03 -43.51
N GLN A 110 -16.69 3.46 -42.96
CA GLN A 110 -17.92 3.68 -43.72
C GLN A 110 -17.84 4.89 -44.65
N ASN A 111 -17.17 5.97 -44.25
CA ASN A 111 -16.92 7.10 -45.15
C ASN A 111 -16.02 6.71 -46.34
N THR A 112 -15.19 5.68 -46.20
CA THR A 112 -14.44 5.07 -47.32
C THR A 112 -15.20 3.95 -48.06
N ILE A 113 -16.32 3.44 -47.53
CA ILE A 113 -17.10 2.32 -48.10
C ILE A 113 -18.47 2.75 -48.65
N SER A 114 -18.99 3.94 -48.32
CA SER A 114 -20.20 4.48 -48.96
C SER A 114 -20.02 4.74 -50.47
N ASP A 115 -18.80 4.62 -51.00
CA ASP A 115 -18.51 4.55 -52.44
C ASP A 115 -18.46 3.13 -53.03
N ASN A 116 -18.76 2.07 -52.26
CA ASN A 116 -18.82 0.71 -52.81
C ASN A 116 -19.75 -0.20 -52.00
N GLU A 117 -20.98 -0.37 -52.49
CA GLU A 117 -21.77 -1.56 -52.20
C GLU A 117 -20.98 -2.82 -52.59
N SER A 118 -20.74 -3.72 -51.64
CA SER A 118 -21.07 -5.15 -51.74
C SER A 118 -20.22 -6.03 -50.82
N PHE A 119 -20.93 -6.86 -50.06
CA PHE A 119 -20.57 -8.22 -49.67
C PHE A 119 -19.32 -8.48 -48.79
N THR A 120 -19.62 -8.84 -47.54
CA THR A 120 -18.99 -9.89 -46.73
C THR A 120 -17.80 -10.61 -47.37
N LYS A 121 -16.60 -10.34 -46.85
CA LYS A 121 -15.51 -11.31 -46.72
C LYS A 121 -14.49 -10.81 -45.68
N ILE A 122 -14.48 -11.46 -44.53
CA ILE A 122 -13.36 -11.44 -43.58
C ILE A 122 -12.11 -11.87 -44.36
N ASN A 123 -11.13 -10.97 -44.51
CA ASN A 123 -9.78 -11.32 -44.94
C ASN A 123 -8.78 -10.66 -43.99
N ILE A 124 -8.10 -11.50 -43.24
CA ILE A 124 -6.86 -11.20 -42.53
C ILE A 124 -5.78 -11.04 -43.59
N ALA A 125 -5.15 -9.86 -43.71
CA ALA A 125 -3.71 -9.67 -43.90
C ALA A 125 -3.32 -8.22 -44.26
N LYS A 126 -2.35 -7.72 -43.49
CA LYS A 126 -1.18 -6.90 -43.86
C LYS A 126 -1.29 -5.36 -43.82
N GLU A 127 -0.52 -4.84 -42.87
CA GLU A 127 0.24 -3.58 -42.82
C GLU A 127 0.11 -2.62 -44.00
N ASP A 128 -0.30 -1.39 -43.68
CA ASP A 128 0.22 -0.16 -44.28
C ASP A 128 0.61 0.84 -43.17
N ASN A 129 1.83 0.64 -42.66
CA ASN A 129 2.87 1.64 -42.38
C ASN A 129 2.51 3.13 -42.55
N VAL A 130 2.40 3.85 -41.40
CA VAL A 130 2.99 5.17 -41.00
C VAL A 130 2.14 5.81 -39.86
N PRO A 131 2.68 6.38 -38.76
CA PRO A 131 3.92 6.12 -38.03
C PRO A 131 3.69 6.16 -36.50
N LEU A 132 3.02 5.16 -35.92
CA LEU A 132 2.85 5.11 -34.45
C LEU A 132 4.21 5.08 -33.74
N THR A 133 5.21 4.45 -34.37
CA THR A 133 6.59 4.34 -33.87
C THR A 133 7.32 5.67 -33.84
N ASP A 134 7.03 6.62 -34.73
CA ASP A 134 7.73 7.91 -34.75
C ASP A 134 7.19 8.82 -33.64
N THR A 135 5.87 8.82 -33.41
CA THR A 135 5.26 9.50 -32.26
C THR A 135 5.78 8.96 -30.92
N ILE A 136 5.96 7.63 -30.82
CA ILE A 136 6.53 7.00 -29.61
C ILE A 136 8.02 7.37 -29.46
N ARG A 137 8.78 7.38 -30.55
CA ARG A 137 10.19 7.75 -30.56
C ARG A 137 10.40 9.21 -30.15
N ASP A 138 9.58 10.13 -30.66
CA ASP A 138 9.65 11.55 -30.32
C ASP A 138 9.32 11.81 -28.85
N ASN A 139 8.28 11.14 -28.34
CA ASN A 139 7.94 11.20 -26.91
C ASN A 139 9.05 10.60 -26.03
N MET A 140 9.65 9.48 -26.44
CA MET A 140 10.75 8.85 -25.71
C MET A 140 12.01 9.74 -25.69
N ASN A 141 12.31 10.41 -26.80
CA ASN A 141 13.42 11.36 -26.89
C ASN A 141 13.20 12.56 -25.96
N SER A 142 11.96 13.05 -25.85
CA SER A 142 11.61 14.11 -24.90
C SER A 142 11.78 13.66 -23.44
N ILE A 143 11.35 12.45 -23.11
CA ILE A 143 11.50 11.90 -21.75
C ILE A 143 12.98 11.72 -21.41
N SER A 144 13.78 11.21 -22.33
CA SER A 144 15.22 11.00 -22.12
C SER A 144 15.95 12.31 -21.83
N LYS A 145 15.62 13.40 -22.54
CA LYS A 145 16.14 14.75 -22.24
C LYS A 145 15.77 15.21 -20.84
N ASN A 146 14.51 15.05 -20.44
CA ASN A 146 14.05 15.45 -19.10
C ASN A 146 14.76 14.67 -17.99
N ILE A 147 15.04 13.38 -18.21
CA ILE A 147 15.80 12.55 -17.25
C ILE A 147 17.26 12.99 -17.18
N LEU A 148 17.89 13.28 -18.31
CA LEU A 148 19.27 13.77 -18.35
C LEU A 148 19.41 15.15 -17.69
N ASP A 149 18.46 16.07 -17.93
CA ASP A 149 18.45 17.39 -17.29
C ASP A 149 18.23 17.28 -15.78
N PHE A 150 17.33 16.39 -15.35
CA PHE A 150 17.16 16.08 -13.93
C PHE A 150 18.43 15.49 -13.31
N SER A 151 19.09 14.55 -14.00
CA SER A 151 20.34 13.94 -13.55
C SER A 151 21.45 14.98 -13.43
N ASN A 152 21.60 15.85 -14.43
CA ASN A 152 22.59 16.94 -14.39
C ASN A 152 22.27 17.95 -13.30
N ASN A 153 20.99 18.23 -13.04
CA ASN A 153 20.58 19.11 -11.95
C ASN A 153 20.92 18.52 -10.57
N ILE A 154 20.69 17.22 -10.36
CA ILE A 154 21.07 16.53 -9.13
C ILE A 154 22.59 16.50 -8.95
N ILE A 155 23.35 16.14 -9.98
CA ILE A 155 24.81 16.07 -9.92
C ILE A 155 25.40 17.46 -9.60
N ASN A 156 24.89 18.52 -10.25
CA ASN A 156 25.34 19.87 -9.97
C ASN A 156 24.90 20.37 -8.59
N MET A 157 23.73 19.95 -8.09
CA MET A 157 23.28 20.27 -6.73
C MET A 157 24.19 19.63 -5.68
N GLU A 158 24.65 18.39 -5.91
CA GLU A 158 25.60 17.68 -5.02
C GLU A 158 27.01 18.30 -5.04
N VAL A 159 27.47 18.83 -6.17
CA VAL A 159 28.75 19.56 -6.28
C VAL A 159 28.69 20.93 -5.58
N THR A 160 27.55 21.62 -5.61
CA THR A 160 27.40 22.92 -4.91
C THR A 160 27.32 22.83 -3.38
N GLU A 161 27.01 21.64 -2.82
CA GLU A 161 26.93 21.44 -1.37
C GLU A 161 28.28 21.10 -0.73
N ASN A 162 29.29 20.69 -1.53
CA ASN A 162 30.60 20.23 -1.04
C ASN A 162 31.78 21.19 -1.30
N ASP A 163 31.56 22.37 -1.84
CA ASP A 163 32.64 23.37 -2.02
C ASP A 163 32.67 24.34 -0.82
N PRO A 164 33.58 24.18 0.16
CA PRO A 164 33.78 25.20 1.17
C PRO A 164 34.29 26.45 0.46
N LYS A 165 33.52 27.54 0.57
CA LYS A 165 33.89 28.89 0.11
C LYS A 165 35.34 29.20 0.49
N GLU A 166 36.26 29.02 -0.44
CA GLU A 166 37.64 29.49 -0.26
C GLU A 166 37.66 31.00 -0.41
N LYS A 167 38.48 31.60 0.44
CA LYS A 167 38.44 32.99 0.90
C LYS A 167 39.38 33.87 0.10
#